data_AF-A0A7I7T3R7-F1
#
_entry.id   AF-A0A7I7T3R7-F1
#
_cell.length_a   1.000
_cell.length_b   1.000
_cell.length_c   1.000
_cell.angle_alpha   90.00
_cell.angle_beta   90.00
_cell.angle_gamma   90.00
#
_symmetry.space_group_name_H-M   'P 1'
#
loop_
_entity.id
_entity.type
_entity.pdbx_description
1 polymer ?
#
loop_
_entity_poly.entity_id
_entity_poly.type
_entity_poly.pdbx_seq_one_letter_code
_entity_poly.pdbx_strand_id
1 'polypeptide(L)'
;MHQRAADGVRDKIYKIIRSMPLDSDKTAIQRASGVSRPTVYQLLQEGNSINTELELITTAGAVRDYIARIRDALSSPDDVIAAFIAEAEYSVGNRRTDGADWYWPDLEQALDCARSWQESRTAERMDALLDALDDAVQTVEEDERDAQSSN
;
A
#
# COMPACT_ATOMS: atom_id res chain seq x y z
N MET A 1 -8.48 -42.16 10.73
CA MET A 1 -8.57 -41.81 9.28
C MET A 1 -9.53 -40.66 8.97
N HIS A 2 -10.36 -40.16 9.90
CA HIS A 2 -11.33 -39.09 9.62
C HIS A 2 -10.76 -37.66 9.66
N GLN A 3 -9.68 -37.41 10.43
CA GLN A 3 -9.04 -36.08 10.51
C GLN A 3 -8.42 -35.63 9.18
N ARG A 4 -7.69 -36.51 8.48
CA ARG A 4 -7.04 -36.19 7.19
C ARG A 4 -8.02 -35.76 6.09
N ALA A 5 -9.22 -36.32 6.08
CA ALA A 5 -10.24 -35.95 5.11
C ALA A 5 -10.84 -34.57 5.40
N ALA A 6 -11.03 -34.22 6.67
CA ALA A 6 -11.54 -32.92 7.09
C ALA A 6 -10.52 -31.79 6.84
N ASP A 7 -9.24 -32.06 7.03
CA ASP A 7 -8.16 -31.09 6.75
C ASP A 7 -8.03 -30.84 5.24
N GLY A 8 -8.10 -31.90 4.41
CA GLY A 8 -8.03 -31.75 2.95
C GLY A 8 -9.22 -31.01 2.32
N VAL A 9 -10.39 -31.00 2.95
CA VAL A 9 -11.53 -30.17 2.52
C VAL A 9 -11.32 -28.71 2.92
N ARG A 10 -10.81 -28.46 4.12
CA ARG A 10 -10.51 -27.11 4.62
C ARG A 10 -9.47 -26.41 3.73
N ASP A 11 -8.42 -27.12 3.34
CA ASP A 11 -7.37 -26.57 2.47
C ASP A 11 -7.91 -26.18 1.09
N LYS A 12 -8.83 -26.96 0.53
CA LYS A 12 -9.51 -26.63 -0.74
C LYS A 12 -10.38 -25.39 -0.61
N ILE A 13 -11.15 -25.27 0.49
CA ILE A 13 -11.97 -24.09 0.76
C ILE A 13 -11.08 -22.85 0.90
N TYR A 14 -9.97 -22.94 1.64
CA TYR A 14 -9.05 -21.83 1.83
C TYR A 14 -8.39 -21.40 0.52
N LYS A 15 -7.99 -22.36 -0.33
CA LYS A 15 -7.43 -22.07 -1.65
C LYS A 15 -8.43 -21.32 -2.54
N ILE A 16 -9.71 -21.70 -2.51
CA ILE A 16 -10.77 -21.02 -3.27
C ILE A 16 -10.96 -19.58 -2.76
N ILE A 17 -11.01 -19.38 -1.44
CA ILE A 17 -11.15 -18.03 -0.85
C ILE A 17 -9.97 -17.14 -1.24
N ARG A 18 -8.72 -17.64 -1.21
CA ARG A 18 -7.55 -16.88 -1.67
C ARG A 18 -7.65 -16.41 -3.12
N SER A 19 -8.25 -17.20 -4.01
CA SER A 19 -8.40 -16.82 -5.42
C SER A 19 -9.55 -15.83 -5.70
N MET A 20 -10.34 -15.45 -4.69
CA MET A 20 -11.45 -14.50 -4.86
C MET A 20 -10.95 -13.05 -4.81
N PRO A 21 -11.59 -12.12 -5.55
CA PRO A 21 -11.27 -10.69 -5.46
C PRO A 21 -11.35 -10.13 -4.03
N LEU A 22 -10.45 -9.21 -3.66
CA LEU A 22 -10.38 -8.64 -2.31
C LEU A 22 -11.68 -7.93 -1.90
N ASP A 23 -12.43 -7.37 -2.85
CA ASP A 23 -13.70 -6.66 -2.64
C ASP A 23 -14.90 -7.61 -2.45
N SER A 24 -14.75 -8.92 -2.68
CA SER A 24 -15.81 -9.94 -2.53
C SER A 24 -16.55 -9.87 -1.18
N ASP A 25 -17.86 -10.17 -1.17
CA ASP A 25 -18.70 -10.11 0.04
C ASP A 25 -18.28 -11.15 1.09
N LYS A 26 -17.60 -10.67 2.13
CA LYS A 26 -17.06 -11.48 3.24
C LYS A 26 -18.16 -12.17 4.06
N THR A 27 -19.36 -11.59 4.13
CA THR A 27 -20.50 -12.17 4.84
C THR A 27 -21.09 -13.33 4.03
N ALA A 28 -21.18 -13.17 2.70
CA ALA A 28 -21.62 -14.25 1.81
C ALA A 28 -20.63 -15.43 1.82
N ILE A 29 -19.31 -15.14 1.76
CA ILE A 29 -18.27 -16.16 1.81
C ILE A 29 -18.31 -16.92 3.13
N GLN A 30 -18.44 -16.24 4.28
CA GLN A 30 -18.57 -16.89 5.59
C GLN A 30 -19.75 -17.87 5.61
N ARG A 31 -20.94 -17.44 5.15
CA ARG A 31 -22.15 -18.28 5.13
C ARG A 31 -22.01 -19.49 4.22
N ALA A 32 -21.38 -19.32 3.06
CA ALA A 32 -21.24 -20.39 2.06
C ALA A 32 -20.14 -21.40 2.42
N SER A 33 -19.04 -20.93 2.99
CA SER A 33 -17.86 -21.76 3.27
C SER A 33 -17.83 -22.35 4.68
N GLY A 34 -18.59 -21.78 5.62
CA GLY A 34 -18.50 -22.09 7.04
C GLY A 34 -17.21 -21.61 7.71
N VAL A 35 -16.36 -20.88 6.98
CA VAL A 35 -15.10 -20.31 7.48
C VAL A 35 -15.40 -19.05 8.28
N SER A 36 -14.72 -18.87 9.42
CA SER A 36 -14.92 -17.70 10.27
C SER A 36 -14.65 -16.41 9.50
N ARG A 37 -15.42 -15.35 9.78
CA ARG A 37 -15.26 -14.07 9.10
C ARG A 37 -13.83 -13.53 9.18
N PRO A 38 -13.14 -13.52 10.34
CA PRO A 38 -11.74 -13.10 10.41
C PRO A 38 -10.81 -13.91 9.49
N THR A 39 -11.00 -15.23 9.42
CA THR A 39 -10.23 -16.10 8.52
C THR A 39 -10.51 -15.81 7.05
N VAL A 40 -11.74 -15.45 6.69
CA VAL A 40 -12.07 -15.00 5.32
C VAL A 40 -11.29 -13.72 4.96
N TYR A 41 -11.25 -12.73 5.85
CA TYR A 41 -10.46 -11.51 5.63
C TYR A 41 -8.99 -11.83 5.41
N GLN A 42 -8.41 -12.65 6.28
CA GLN A 42 -7.01 -13.08 6.16
C GLN A 42 -6.72 -13.80 4.86
N LEU A 43 -7.57 -14.76 4.45
CA LEU A 43 -7.37 -15.53 3.22
C LEU A 43 -7.52 -14.68 1.97
N LEU A 44 -8.47 -13.73 1.94
CA LEU A 44 -8.57 -12.79 0.83
C LEU A 44 -7.32 -11.91 0.74
N GLN A 45 -6.77 -11.47 1.87
CA GLN A 45 -5.52 -10.73 1.93
C GLN A 45 -4.32 -11.58 1.49
N GLU A 46 -4.21 -12.84 1.88
CA GLU A 46 -3.12 -13.75 1.46
C GLU A 46 -3.17 -14.12 -0.03
N GLY A 47 -4.36 -14.08 -0.63
CA GLY A 47 -4.56 -14.47 -2.02
C GLY A 47 -4.51 -13.31 -3.01
N ASN A 48 -4.76 -12.10 -2.51
CA ASN A 48 -4.63 -10.84 -3.25
C ASN A 48 -3.50 -9.98 -2.69
N SER A 49 -2.66 -10.53 -1.81
CA SER A 49 -1.40 -9.90 -1.46
C SER A 49 -0.63 -9.82 -2.76
N ILE A 50 -0.58 -8.61 -3.30
CA ILE A 50 0.51 -8.20 -4.16
C ILE A 50 1.73 -8.51 -3.29
N ASN A 51 2.36 -9.66 -3.53
CA ASN A 51 3.62 -10.07 -2.91
C ASN A 51 4.72 -9.18 -3.51
N THR A 52 4.62 -7.89 -3.25
CA THR A 52 5.79 -7.06 -3.01
C THR A 52 5.84 -6.95 -1.50
N GLU A 53 6.94 -7.41 -0.90
CA GLU A 53 7.25 -6.98 0.46
C GLU A 53 7.10 -5.46 0.47
N LEU A 54 6.19 -4.92 1.29
CA LEU A 54 5.94 -3.48 1.29
C LEU A 54 7.27 -2.81 1.66
N GLU A 55 7.81 -2.06 0.71
CA GLU A 55 9.07 -1.37 0.91
C GLU A 55 8.82 -0.09 1.70
N LEU A 56 9.73 0.21 2.64
CA LEU A 56 9.68 1.49 3.34
C LEU A 56 10.21 2.57 2.41
N ILE A 57 9.40 3.61 2.20
CA ILE A 57 9.75 4.82 1.47
C ILE A 57 10.48 5.75 2.44
N THR A 58 11.76 5.48 2.65
CA THR A 58 12.60 6.18 3.65
C THR A 58 13.54 7.23 3.07
N THR A 59 13.61 7.34 1.75
CA THR A 59 14.58 8.19 1.05
C THR A 59 13.90 9.05 -0.01
N ALA A 60 14.50 10.21 -0.31
CA ALA A 60 14.10 11.04 -1.46
C ALA A 60 14.19 10.26 -2.80
N GLY A 61 15.14 9.33 -2.92
CA GLY A 61 15.26 8.45 -4.10
C GLY A 61 14.01 7.59 -4.32
N ALA A 62 13.52 6.94 -3.26
CA ALA A 62 12.31 6.11 -3.34
C ALA A 62 11.06 6.92 -3.74
N VAL A 63 10.94 8.15 -3.24
CA VAL A 63 9.83 9.05 -3.63
C VAL A 63 9.94 9.45 -5.10
N ARG A 64 11.15 9.76 -5.59
CA ARG A 64 11.40 10.08 -7.01
C ARG A 64 11.08 8.91 -7.94
N ASP A 65 11.38 7.69 -7.53
CA ASP A 65 11.03 6.49 -8.28
C ASP A 65 9.51 6.37 -8.41
N TYR A 66 8.75 6.70 -7.35
CA TYR A 66 7.30 6.78 -7.41
C TYR A 66 6.79 7.86 -8.36
N ILE A 67 7.36 9.07 -8.32
CA ILE A 67 7.03 10.15 -9.27
C ILE A 67 7.24 9.68 -10.72
N ALA A 68 8.38 9.04 -11.01
CA ALA A 68 8.67 8.52 -12.35
C ALA A 68 7.67 7.45 -12.78
N ARG A 69 7.39 6.46 -11.91
CA ARG A 69 6.42 5.39 -12.18
C ARG A 69 5.01 5.94 -12.44
N ILE A 70 4.59 6.95 -11.70
CA ILE A 70 3.28 7.59 -11.87
C ILE A 70 3.23 8.34 -13.22
N ARG A 71 4.27 9.12 -13.54
CA ARG A 71 4.38 9.86 -14.80
C ARG A 71 4.37 8.91 -16.02
N ASP A 72 5.09 7.80 -15.94
CA ASP A 72 5.11 6.78 -17.00
C ASP A 72 3.75 6.06 -17.15
N ALA A 73 3.01 5.92 -16.04
CA ALA A 73 1.73 5.24 -16.01
C ALA A 73 0.51 6.16 -16.19
N LEU A 74 0.66 7.44 -16.60
CA LEU A 74 -0.46 8.40 -16.67
C LEU A 74 -1.67 7.91 -17.49
N SER A 75 -1.47 7.03 -18.48
CA SER A 75 -2.57 6.43 -19.24
C SER A 75 -3.35 5.33 -18.49
N SER A 76 -2.75 4.72 -17.47
CA SER A 76 -3.35 3.68 -16.62
C SER A 76 -2.66 3.61 -15.23
N PRO A 77 -2.81 4.62 -14.37
CA PRO A 77 -1.98 4.75 -13.16
C PRO A 77 -2.53 3.99 -11.94
N ASP A 78 -3.68 3.33 -12.04
CA ASP A 78 -4.36 2.62 -10.95
C ASP A 78 -3.45 1.74 -10.07
N ASP A 79 -2.69 0.84 -10.70
CA ASP A 79 -1.86 -0.13 -9.98
C ASP A 79 -0.68 0.56 -9.28
N VAL A 80 -0.09 1.59 -9.91
CA VAL A 80 1.03 2.35 -9.35
C VAL A 80 0.57 3.15 -8.13
N ILE A 81 -0.62 3.78 -8.22
CA ILE A 81 -1.18 4.55 -7.12
C ILE A 81 -1.62 3.64 -5.97
N ALA A 82 -2.20 2.46 -6.27
CA ALA A 82 -2.54 1.48 -5.24
C ALA A 82 -1.30 0.98 -4.49
N ALA A 83 -0.20 0.68 -5.22
CA ALA A 83 1.08 0.30 -4.61
C ALA A 83 1.66 1.44 -3.75
N PHE A 84 1.67 2.67 -4.27
CA PHE A 84 2.12 3.84 -3.53
C PHE A 84 1.37 3.99 -2.20
N ILE A 85 0.04 3.92 -2.20
CA ILE A 85 -0.76 4.06 -0.98
C ILE A 85 -0.38 3.00 0.05
N ALA A 86 -0.27 1.73 -0.35
CA ALA A 86 0.07 0.65 0.56
C ALA A 86 1.46 0.83 1.19
N GLU A 87 2.46 1.21 0.39
CA GLU A 87 3.83 1.40 0.86
C GLU A 87 4.00 2.68 1.68
N ALA A 88 3.32 3.77 1.32
CA ALA A 88 3.33 5.01 2.09
C ALA A 88 2.60 4.86 3.43
N GLU A 89 1.46 4.15 3.48
CA GLU A 89 0.78 3.82 4.75
C GLU A 89 1.68 2.98 5.66
N TYR A 90 2.36 1.98 5.09
CA TYR A 90 3.32 1.16 5.81
C TYR A 90 4.49 2.01 6.35
N SER A 91 5.04 2.89 5.52
CA SER A 91 6.14 3.79 5.90
C SER A 91 5.75 4.75 7.02
N VAL A 92 4.60 5.42 6.90
CA VAL A 92 4.09 6.35 7.94
C VAL A 92 3.82 5.61 9.25
N GLY A 93 3.26 4.40 9.19
CA GLY A 93 3.01 3.56 10.37
C GLY A 93 4.29 3.17 11.11
N ASN A 94 5.35 2.82 10.40
CA ASN A 94 6.65 2.46 11.00
C ASN A 94 7.40 3.69 11.52
N ARG A 95 7.39 4.82 10.79
CA ARG A 95 7.97 6.11 11.24
C ARG A 95 7.48 6.50 12.63
N ARG A 96 6.17 6.41 12.86
CA ARG A 96 5.52 6.73 14.15
C ARG A 96 5.89 5.76 15.29
N THR A 97 6.35 4.56 14.98
CA THR A 97 6.64 3.51 15.96
C THR A 97 8.11 3.53 16.40
N ASP A 98 9.04 3.77 15.47
CA ASP A 98 10.47 3.69 15.74
C ASP A 98 11.06 4.98 16.36
N GLY A 99 10.30 6.08 16.37
CA GLY A 99 10.72 7.36 16.96
C GLY A 99 11.97 7.97 16.30
N ALA A 100 12.34 7.44 15.14
CA ALA A 100 13.46 7.89 14.33
C ALA A 100 12.96 9.00 13.38
N ASP A 101 12.96 10.24 13.87
CA ASP A 101 12.52 11.42 13.11
C ASP A 101 13.53 11.90 12.05
N TRP A 102 14.69 11.26 11.94
CA TRP A 102 15.75 11.74 11.04
C TRP A 102 15.50 11.32 9.59
N TYR A 103 15.09 12.30 8.78
CA TYR A 103 15.18 12.37 7.30
C TYR A 103 14.22 11.49 6.47
N TRP A 104 13.16 10.94 7.07
CA TRP A 104 12.16 10.24 6.25
C TRP A 104 11.25 11.25 5.54
N PRO A 105 10.88 10.99 4.26
CA PRO A 105 9.92 11.83 3.56
C PRO A 105 8.60 11.95 4.32
N ASP A 106 8.01 13.16 4.32
CA ASP A 106 6.67 13.34 4.84
C ASP A 106 5.62 13.01 3.79
N LEU A 107 5.00 11.84 3.93
CA LEU A 107 4.09 11.28 2.93
C LEU A 107 2.61 11.52 3.26
N GLU A 108 2.27 12.18 4.36
CA GLU A 108 0.88 12.34 4.81
C GLU A 108 0.04 13.11 3.78
N GLN A 109 0.56 14.22 3.26
CA GLN A 109 -0.12 15.01 2.23
C GLN A 109 -0.23 14.25 0.90
N ALA A 110 0.84 13.54 0.50
CA ALA A 110 0.83 12.74 -0.73
C ALA A 110 -0.18 11.57 -0.64
N LEU A 111 -0.31 10.92 0.53
CA LEU A 111 -1.31 9.90 0.80
C LEU A 111 -2.74 10.43 0.64
N ASP A 112 -3.03 11.62 1.19
CA ASP A 112 -4.35 12.23 1.08
C ASP A 112 -4.66 12.62 -0.39
N CYS A 113 -3.68 13.14 -1.12
CA CYS A 113 -3.81 13.42 -2.56
C CYS A 113 -4.05 12.12 -3.37
N ALA A 114 -3.32 11.04 -3.09
CA ALA A 114 -3.48 9.77 -3.79
C ALA A 114 -4.88 9.15 -3.57
N ARG A 115 -5.39 9.20 -2.34
CA ARG A 115 -6.76 8.77 -2.03
C ARG A 115 -7.81 9.65 -2.73
N SER A 116 -7.62 10.97 -2.70
CA SER A 116 -8.50 11.91 -3.40
C SER A 116 -8.52 11.67 -4.92
N TRP A 117 -7.37 11.33 -5.50
CA TRP A 117 -7.30 10.89 -6.88
C TRP A 117 -8.03 9.56 -7.11
N GLN A 118 -7.88 8.56 -6.24
CA GLN A 118 -8.61 7.29 -6.39
C GLN A 118 -10.14 7.46 -6.42
N GLU A 119 -10.67 8.43 -5.67
CA GLU A 119 -12.10 8.74 -5.64
C GLU A 119 -12.60 9.45 -6.90
N SER A 120 -11.81 10.42 -7.41
CA SER A 120 -12.27 11.37 -8.43
C SER A 120 -11.72 11.10 -9.83
N ARG A 121 -10.55 10.45 -9.92
CA ARG A 121 -9.82 10.12 -11.15
C ARG A 121 -9.58 11.31 -12.08
N THR A 122 -9.42 12.51 -11.52
CA THR A 122 -9.17 13.72 -12.30
C THR A 122 -7.68 14.01 -12.46
N ALA A 123 -7.32 14.65 -13.57
CA ALA A 123 -5.94 15.11 -13.81
C ALA A 123 -5.46 16.07 -12.72
N GLU A 124 -6.32 17.01 -12.29
CA GLU A 124 -6.02 17.97 -11.22
C GLU A 124 -5.59 17.31 -9.90
N ARG A 125 -6.20 16.16 -9.56
CA ARG A 125 -5.81 15.41 -8.36
C ARG A 125 -4.54 14.60 -8.55
N MET A 126 -4.25 14.20 -9.78
CA MET A 126 -2.97 13.58 -10.11
C MET A 126 -1.84 14.63 -10.02
N ASP A 127 -2.06 15.82 -10.54
CA ASP A 127 -1.09 16.93 -10.44
C ASP A 127 -0.84 17.27 -8.97
N ALA A 128 -1.90 17.41 -8.16
CA ALA A 128 -1.76 17.66 -6.72
C ALA A 128 -1.03 16.54 -5.96
N LEU A 129 -1.12 15.28 -6.42
CA LEU A 129 -0.32 14.18 -5.88
C LEU A 129 1.16 14.33 -6.25
N LEU A 130 1.44 14.61 -7.52
CA LEU A 130 2.82 14.79 -7.99
C LEU A 130 3.49 15.97 -7.30
N ASP A 131 2.79 17.09 -7.12
CA ASP A 131 3.27 18.26 -6.38
C ASP A 131 3.59 17.90 -4.93
N ALA A 132 2.70 17.18 -4.23
CA ALA A 132 2.93 16.74 -2.86
C ALA A 132 4.12 15.77 -2.72
N LEU A 133 4.37 14.93 -3.73
CA LEU A 133 5.54 14.05 -3.75
C LEU A 133 6.83 14.83 -4.00
N ASP A 134 6.81 15.82 -4.89
CA ASP A 134 7.94 16.71 -5.14
C ASP A 134 8.29 17.55 -3.88
N ASP A 135 7.28 18.02 -3.13
CA ASP A 135 7.48 18.73 -1.85
C ASP A 135 8.12 17.82 -0.77
N ALA A 136 7.67 16.56 -0.68
CA ALA A 136 8.23 15.58 0.25
C ALA A 136 9.71 15.26 -0.07
N VAL A 137 10.08 15.24 -1.35
CA VAL A 137 11.48 15.11 -1.79
C VAL A 137 12.30 16.32 -1.35
N GLN A 138 11.81 17.53 -1.62
CA GLN A 138 12.55 18.76 -1.32
C GLN A 138 12.85 18.90 0.17
N THR A 139 11.88 18.57 1.03
CA THR A 139 12.04 18.66 2.50
C THR A 139 13.20 17.77 2.97
N VAL A 140 13.25 16.52 2.51
CA VAL A 140 14.34 15.59 2.89
C VAL A 140 15.70 16.08 2.38
N GLU A 141 15.76 16.61 1.17
CA GLU A 141 17.02 17.14 0.61
C GLU A 141 17.49 18.44 1.26
N GLU A 142 16.57 19.26 1.77
CA GLU A 142 16.89 20.42 2.60
C GLU A 142 17.45 19.97 3.95
N ASP A 143 16.76 19.05 4.62
CA ASP A 143 17.20 18.52 5.91
C ASP A 143 18.58 17.83 5.81
N GLU A 144 18.83 17.06 4.75
CA GLU A 144 20.13 16.43 4.50
C GLU A 144 21.25 17.45 4.25
N ARG A 145 20.97 18.54 3.52
CA ARG A 145 21.94 19.61 3.26
C ARG A 145 22.27 20.41 4.52
N ASP A 146 21.28 20.71 5.35
CA ASP A 146 21.45 21.44 6.60
C ASP A 146 22.23 20.61 7.63
N ALA A 147 21.99 19.30 7.67
CA ALA A 147 22.75 18.36 8.49
C ALA A 147 24.23 18.25 8.07
N GLN A 148 24.52 18.31 6.77
CA GLN A 148 25.89 18.31 6.24
C GLN A 148 26.60 19.64 6.45
N SER A 149 25.87 20.77 6.41
CA SER A 149 26.43 22.12 6.58
C SER A 149 26.69 22.50 8.04
N SER A 150 26.11 21.75 8.98
CA SER A 150 26.24 21.97 10.43
C SER A 150 27.35 21.14 11.10
N ASN A 151 28.11 20.34 10.33
CA ASN A 151 29.29 19.58 10.76
C ASN A 151 30.59 20.20 10.23
#